data_AF-A0A208YDC9-F1
#
_entry.id   AF-A0A208YDC9-F1
#
_cell.length_a   1.000
_cell.length_b   1.000
_cell.length_c   1.000
_cell.angle_alpha   90.00
_cell.angle_beta   90.00
_cell.angle_gamma   90.00
#
_symmetry.space_group_name_H-M   'P 1'
#
loop_
_entity.id
_entity.type
_entity.pdbx_description
1 polymer ?
#
loop_
_entity_poly.entity_id
_entity_poly.type
_entity_poly.pdbx_seq_one_letter_code
_entity_poly.pdbx_strand_id
1 'polypeptide(L)'
;MCVVSGTGVGWFRAAWLGAAVRGRAGPEATAAAVVGPASARALREHPAFGQAPRLVQPAPDSPHFDSEALWAVLSAAPLPSRVLIVRGGRGEQGTGRDWLAGRLREAGATVTLHRAYRRVPAAWTPHQAEGLRQLARAGTPTAWLLTSAEGVDAVRGHLAALGLLDWWADCRLVATHPRIARHLITVIAEALPARGDPPMLQTCAPRDEDILAAIESVS
;
A
#
# COMPACT_ATOMS: atom_id res chain seq x y z
N MET A 1 0.71 -6.88 20.31
CA MET A 1 0.80 -7.33 18.90
C MET A 1 1.37 -6.19 18.05
N CYS A 2 2.14 -6.51 17.03
CA CYS A 2 2.67 -5.54 16.08
C CYS A 2 2.04 -5.76 14.69
N VAL A 3 1.42 -4.74 14.10
CA VAL A 3 0.93 -4.78 12.72
C VAL A 3 1.94 -4.06 11.82
N VAL A 4 2.48 -4.75 10.83
CA VAL A 4 3.59 -4.22 10.02
C VAL A 4 3.22 -4.22 8.53
N SER A 5 3.40 -3.09 7.85
CA SER A 5 3.37 -3.03 6.39
C SER A 5 4.65 -3.66 5.80
N GLY A 6 4.62 -4.22 4.59
CA GLY A 6 5.77 -4.93 4.01
C GLY A 6 7.08 -4.13 4.00
N THR A 7 7.02 -2.85 3.66
CA THR A 7 8.19 -1.95 3.73
C THR A 7 8.59 -1.60 5.17
N GLY A 8 7.64 -1.65 6.11
CA GLY A 8 7.86 -1.33 7.53
C GLY A 8 8.62 -2.41 8.30
N VAL A 9 8.70 -3.64 7.78
CA VAL A 9 9.41 -4.76 8.45
C VAL A 9 10.89 -4.44 8.65
N GLY A 10 11.57 -3.92 7.62
CA GLY A 10 13.00 -3.56 7.71
C GLY A 10 13.27 -2.39 8.67
N TRP A 11 12.34 -1.44 8.76
CA TRP A 11 12.47 -0.26 9.62
C TRP A 11 12.03 -0.51 11.07
N PHE A 12 11.28 -1.59 11.32
CA PHE A 12 10.76 -1.93 12.64
C PHE A 12 11.86 -2.17 13.68
N ARG A 13 12.97 -2.82 13.30
CA ARG A 13 14.07 -3.07 14.25
C ARG A 13 14.70 -1.77 14.73
N ALA A 14 14.91 -0.81 13.84
CA ALA A 14 15.45 0.50 14.20
C ALA A 14 14.50 1.26 15.13
N ALA A 15 13.20 1.19 14.85
CA ALA A 15 12.16 1.77 15.70
C ALA A 15 12.07 1.10 17.09
N TRP A 16 12.18 -0.24 17.15
CA TRP A 16 12.12 -0.99 18.41
C TRP A 16 13.35 -0.74 19.29
N LEU A 17 14.54 -0.65 18.69
CA LEU A 17 15.78 -0.27 19.40
C LEU A 17 15.76 1.19 19.88
N GLY A 18 15.20 2.11 19.08
CA GLY A 18 15.04 3.51 19.46
C GLY A 18 13.96 3.75 20.51
N ALA A 19 12.91 2.94 20.50
CA ALA A 19 11.82 2.95 21.47
C ALA A 19 12.07 2.00 22.66
N ALA A 20 13.33 1.63 22.93
CA ALA A 20 13.73 0.79 24.06
C ALA A 20 13.34 1.42 25.40
N VAL A 21 12.05 1.28 25.74
CA VAL A 21 11.54 1.36 27.09
C VAL A 21 12.17 0.17 27.80
N ARG A 22 13.23 0.45 28.57
CA ARG A 22 13.90 -0.53 29.43
C ARG A 22 12.83 -1.38 30.16
N GLY A 23 12.90 -2.70 30.00
CA GLY A 23 12.02 -3.66 30.70
C GLY A 23 10.78 -4.16 29.96
N ARG A 24 10.63 -3.95 28.65
CA ARG A 24 9.55 -4.60 27.87
C ARG A 24 10.05 -5.87 27.15
N ALA A 25 9.18 -6.88 27.07
CA ALA A 25 9.45 -8.12 26.35
C ALA A 25 9.80 -7.85 24.87
N GLY A 26 10.74 -8.63 24.33
CA GLY A 26 11.28 -8.45 22.99
C GLY A 26 10.29 -8.76 21.86
N PRO A 27 10.66 -8.43 20.61
CA PRO A 27 9.85 -8.70 19.43
C PRO A 27 9.49 -10.20 19.28
N GLU A 28 10.35 -11.10 19.76
CA GLU A 28 10.15 -12.54 19.79
C GLU A 28 8.93 -12.99 20.62
N ALA A 29 8.58 -12.24 21.68
CA ALA A 29 7.43 -12.54 22.53
C ALA A 29 6.12 -11.86 22.05
N THR A 30 6.18 -11.12 20.95
CA THR A 30 5.06 -10.30 20.46
C THR A 30 4.51 -10.89 19.16
N ALA A 31 3.23 -11.29 19.16
CA ALA A 31 2.56 -11.69 17.92
C ALA A 31 2.65 -10.57 16.86
N ALA A 32 2.96 -10.96 15.63
CA ALA A 32 3.05 -10.07 14.47
C ALA A 32 1.84 -10.27 13.56
N ALA A 33 1.34 -9.21 12.95
CA ALA A 33 0.21 -9.23 12.04
C ALA A 33 0.55 -8.50 10.75
N VAL A 34 0.25 -9.09 9.60
CA VAL A 34 0.54 -8.52 8.28
C VAL A 34 -0.62 -8.78 7.32
N VAL A 35 -0.82 -7.86 6.38
CA VAL A 35 -1.97 -7.92 5.45
C VAL A 35 -1.74 -8.84 4.25
N GLY A 36 -0.49 -9.14 3.90
CA GLY A 36 -0.19 -9.88 2.67
C GLY A 36 1.08 -10.73 2.72
N PRO A 37 1.19 -11.70 1.80
CA PRO A 37 2.21 -12.75 1.83
C PRO A 37 3.64 -12.21 1.68
N ALA A 38 3.85 -11.16 0.88
CA ALA A 38 5.16 -10.52 0.75
C ALA A 38 5.66 -9.93 2.08
N SER A 39 4.75 -9.35 2.88
CA SER A 39 5.08 -8.79 4.20
C SER A 39 5.37 -9.90 5.21
N ALA A 40 4.64 -11.02 5.14
CA ALA A 40 4.89 -12.20 5.95
C ALA A 40 6.25 -12.83 5.66
N ARG A 41 6.60 -12.98 4.38
CA ARG A 41 7.91 -13.48 3.97
C ARG A 41 9.01 -12.57 4.50
N ALA A 42 8.92 -11.26 4.26
CA ALA A 42 9.89 -10.29 4.76
C ALA A 42 10.05 -10.36 6.29
N LEU A 43 8.95 -10.54 7.03
CA LEU A 43 8.99 -10.65 8.48
C LEU A 43 9.69 -11.94 8.96
N ARG A 44 9.42 -13.08 8.33
CA ARG A 44 10.08 -14.36 8.64
C ARG A 44 11.57 -14.34 8.31
N GLU A 45 11.95 -13.69 7.21
CA GLU A 45 13.35 -13.57 6.77
C GLU A 45 14.14 -12.54 7.61
N HIS A 46 13.45 -11.70 8.38
CA HIS A 46 14.10 -10.63 9.12
C HIS A 46 14.79 -11.15 10.40
N PRO A 47 16.11 -10.91 10.59
CA PRO A 47 16.89 -11.48 11.70
C PRO A 47 16.38 -11.15 13.12
N ALA A 48 15.71 -10.01 13.30
CA ALA A 48 15.14 -9.61 14.60
C ALA A 48 13.81 -10.30 14.96
N PHE A 49 13.16 -10.97 14.03
CA PHE A 49 11.92 -11.71 14.29
C PHE A 49 12.15 -13.22 14.17
N GLY A 50 12.95 -13.66 13.19
CA GLY A 50 13.17 -15.07 12.90
C GLY A 50 11.84 -15.81 12.72
N GLN A 51 11.77 -17.06 13.20
CA GLN A 51 10.52 -17.85 13.21
C GLN A 51 9.72 -17.73 14.53
N ALA A 52 10.17 -16.90 15.47
CA ALA A 52 9.66 -16.87 16.84
C ALA A 52 8.26 -16.24 17.03
N PRO A 53 7.90 -15.09 16.41
CA PRO A 53 6.61 -14.47 16.70
C PRO A 53 5.47 -15.27 16.05
N ARG A 54 4.37 -15.45 16.78
CA ARG A 54 3.09 -15.89 16.18
C ARG A 54 2.70 -14.91 15.09
N LEU A 55 2.75 -15.34 13.82
CA LEU A 55 2.36 -14.54 12.67
C LEU A 55 0.86 -14.72 12.38
N VAL A 56 0.15 -13.61 12.30
CA VAL A 56 -1.25 -13.53 11.88
C VAL A 56 -1.32 -12.87 10.52
N GLN A 57 -1.94 -13.52 9.55
CA GLN A 57 -2.14 -13.00 8.21
C GLN A 57 -3.42 -13.59 7.60
N PRO A 58 -4.03 -12.94 6.59
CA PRO A 58 -5.04 -13.56 5.76
C PRO A 58 -4.53 -14.87 5.13
N ALA A 59 -5.46 -15.76 4.76
CA ALA A 59 -5.15 -17.00 4.08
C ALA A 59 -4.48 -16.74 2.71
N PRO A 60 -3.61 -17.64 2.21
CA PRO A 60 -2.93 -17.45 0.93
C PRO A 60 -3.86 -17.31 -0.28
N ASP A 61 -5.05 -17.90 -0.20
CA ASP A 61 -6.13 -17.86 -1.18
C ASP A 61 -7.13 -16.73 -0.93
N SER A 62 -6.85 -15.83 0.02
CA SER A 62 -7.70 -14.68 0.30
C SER A 62 -7.91 -13.85 -0.98
N PRO A 63 -9.15 -13.44 -1.29
CA PRO A 63 -9.43 -12.62 -2.47
C PRO A 63 -8.75 -11.25 -2.38
N HIS A 64 -8.50 -10.78 -1.15
CA HIS A 64 -7.88 -9.49 -0.88
C HIS A 64 -6.80 -9.61 0.20
N PHE A 65 -5.75 -8.79 0.07
CA PHE A 65 -4.66 -8.67 1.02
C PHE A 65 -4.65 -7.25 1.61
N ASP A 66 -5.65 -6.95 2.44
CA ASP A 66 -5.89 -5.63 3.01
C ASP A 66 -6.18 -5.65 4.52
N SER A 67 -6.57 -4.51 5.07
CA SER A 67 -6.85 -4.35 6.50
C SER A 67 -8.11 -5.09 6.94
N GLU A 68 -9.10 -5.21 6.06
CA GLU A 68 -10.36 -5.91 6.30
C GLU A 68 -10.16 -7.42 6.37
N ALA A 69 -9.42 -7.98 5.40
CA ALA A 69 -9.05 -9.38 5.42
C ALA A 69 -8.25 -9.73 6.68
N LEU A 70 -7.32 -8.86 7.09
CA LEU A 70 -6.58 -9.05 8.34
C LEU A 70 -7.48 -8.96 9.58
N TRP A 71 -8.43 -8.02 9.59
CA TRP A 71 -9.39 -7.88 10.69
C TRP A 71 -10.27 -9.11 10.86
N ALA A 72 -10.73 -9.73 9.77
CA ALA A 72 -11.53 -10.96 9.83
C ALA A 72 -10.80 -12.08 10.57
N VAL A 73 -9.48 -12.23 10.35
CA VAL A 73 -8.65 -13.20 11.06
C VAL A 73 -8.39 -12.79 12.50
N LEU A 74 -8.10 -11.50 12.75
CA LEU A 74 -7.80 -11.00 14.09
C LEU A 74 -8.99 -11.11 15.04
N SER A 75 -10.18 -10.76 14.57
CA SER A 75 -11.41 -10.73 15.37
C SER A 75 -11.99 -12.12 15.67
N ALA A 76 -11.48 -13.18 15.01
CA ALA A 76 -11.86 -14.57 15.29
C ALA A 76 -11.23 -15.13 16.58
N ALA A 77 -10.37 -14.37 17.26
CA ALA A 77 -9.74 -14.76 18.52
C ALA A 77 -9.73 -13.57 19.51
N PRO A 78 -9.50 -13.82 20.82
CA PRO A 78 -9.32 -12.75 21.79
C PRO A 78 -8.24 -11.76 21.33
N LEU A 79 -8.64 -10.49 21.23
CA LEU A 79 -7.77 -9.43 20.75
C LEU A 79 -6.73 -9.04 21.82
N PRO A 80 -5.53 -8.64 21.39
CA PRO A 80 -4.51 -8.14 22.30
C PRO A 80 -4.92 -6.78 22.90
N SER A 81 -4.68 -6.59 24.20
CA SER A 81 -4.97 -5.31 24.90
C SER A 81 -4.11 -4.14 24.42
N ARG A 82 -2.94 -4.40 23.81
CA ARG A 82 -2.04 -3.39 23.26
C ARG A 82 -1.56 -3.75 21.86
N VAL A 83 -1.72 -2.82 20.93
CA VAL A 83 -1.32 -2.95 19.54
C VAL A 83 -0.43 -1.79 19.11
N LEU A 84 0.69 -2.12 18.49
CA LEU A 84 1.54 -1.17 17.77
C LEU A 84 1.29 -1.34 16.28
N ILE A 85 0.89 -0.28 15.58
CA ILE A 85 0.77 -0.28 14.11
C ILE A 85 1.96 0.50 13.56
N VAL A 86 2.77 -0.19 12.78
CA VAL A 86 4.00 0.31 12.17
C VAL A 86 3.70 0.59 10.71
N ARG A 87 3.74 1.87 10.34
CA ARG A 87 3.37 2.31 8.99
C ARG A 87 4.33 3.36 8.47
N GLY A 88 4.31 3.58 7.17
CA GLY A 88 4.99 4.70 6.54
C GLY A 88 4.01 5.82 6.19
N GLY A 89 4.54 6.98 5.83
CA GLY A 89 3.75 8.11 5.30
C GLY A 89 4.22 9.46 5.84
N ARG A 90 3.40 10.50 5.65
CA ARG A 90 3.69 11.88 6.09
C ARG A 90 3.17 12.14 7.51
N GLY A 91 3.55 13.27 8.13
CA GLY A 91 3.13 13.63 9.50
C GLY A 91 3.70 12.73 10.59
N GLU A 92 3.67 13.12 11.86
CA GLU A 92 4.40 12.42 12.93
C GLU A 92 4.02 10.94 13.10
N GLN A 93 2.76 10.59 12.88
CA GLN A 93 2.22 9.23 13.01
C GLN A 93 2.20 8.44 11.69
N GLY A 94 2.66 9.04 10.59
CA GLY A 94 2.56 8.49 9.24
C GLY A 94 1.14 8.63 8.68
N THR A 95 1.01 8.76 7.37
CA THR A 95 -0.28 8.75 6.65
C THR A 95 -0.63 7.35 6.20
N GLY A 96 -1.88 6.95 6.41
CA GLY A 96 -2.36 5.62 6.05
C GLY A 96 -3.81 5.45 6.46
N ARG A 97 -4.40 4.31 6.13
CA ARG A 97 -5.78 4.02 6.47
C ARG A 97 -5.91 3.78 7.98
N ASP A 98 -6.74 4.58 8.65
CA ASP A 98 -6.97 4.47 10.10
C ASP A 98 -8.04 3.44 10.49
N TRP A 99 -8.70 2.84 9.52
CA TRP A 99 -9.80 1.88 9.72
C TRP A 99 -9.43 0.72 10.68
N LEU A 100 -8.28 0.07 10.49
CA LEU A 100 -7.87 -1.04 11.37
C LEU A 100 -7.58 -0.54 12.79
N ALA A 101 -6.95 0.64 12.91
CA ALA A 101 -6.70 1.26 14.20
C ALA A 101 -8.00 1.61 14.92
N GLY A 102 -9.00 2.11 14.17
CA GLY A 102 -10.36 2.35 14.66
C GLY A 102 -11.02 1.09 15.18
N ARG A 103 -11.08 0.02 14.37
CA ARG A 103 -11.66 -1.28 14.77
C ARG A 103 -11.02 -1.88 16.01
N LEU A 104 -9.69 -1.81 16.11
CA LEU A 104 -8.98 -2.30 17.29
C LEU A 104 -9.31 -1.48 18.54
N ARG A 105 -9.41 -0.14 18.43
CA ARG A 105 -9.82 0.73 19.55
C ARG A 105 -11.26 0.48 19.97
N GLU A 106 -12.17 0.34 19.01
CA GLU A 106 -13.58 -0.01 19.25
C GLU A 106 -13.71 -1.33 20.02
N ALA A 107 -12.83 -2.29 19.73
CA ALA A 107 -12.77 -3.58 20.44
C ALA A 107 -11.96 -3.53 21.75
N GLY A 108 -11.61 -2.34 22.25
CA GLY A 108 -10.97 -2.14 23.56
C GLY A 108 -9.45 -2.22 23.58
N ALA A 109 -8.79 -2.38 22.43
CA ALA A 109 -7.32 -2.38 22.38
C ALA A 109 -6.75 -0.96 22.44
N THR A 110 -5.69 -0.77 23.20
CA THR A 110 -4.88 0.45 23.15
C THR A 110 -3.98 0.40 21.91
N VAL A 111 -4.20 1.33 20.96
CA VAL A 111 -3.48 1.36 19.67
C VAL A 111 -2.50 2.52 19.61
N THR A 112 -1.21 2.20 19.49
CA THR A 112 -0.13 3.15 19.21
C THR A 112 0.23 3.11 17.72
N LEU A 113 0.27 4.28 17.08
CA LEU A 113 0.75 4.42 15.70
C LEU A 113 2.22 4.84 15.70
N HIS A 114 3.05 4.19 14.90
CA HIS A 114 4.45 4.54 14.75
C HIS A 114 4.81 4.69 13.26
N ARG A 115 5.34 5.87 12.91
CA ARG A 115 5.88 6.14 11.58
C ARG A 115 7.30 5.61 11.47
N ALA A 116 7.47 4.50 10.78
CA ALA A 116 8.78 3.92 10.55
C ALA A 116 9.53 4.56 9.37
N TYR A 117 8.81 5.09 8.38
CA TYR A 117 9.41 5.72 7.19
C TYR A 117 8.50 6.80 6.62
N ARG A 118 9.06 7.70 5.80
CA ARG A 118 8.32 8.71 5.05
C ARG A 118 8.22 8.33 3.58
N ARG A 119 7.06 8.58 2.99
CA ARG A 119 6.84 8.45 1.54
C ARG A 119 6.81 9.84 0.91
N VAL A 120 7.59 10.00 -0.15
CA VAL A 120 7.68 11.23 -0.95
C VAL A 120 7.54 10.84 -2.43
N PRO A 121 6.84 11.63 -3.26
CA PRO A 121 6.88 11.45 -4.71
C PRO A 121 8.33 11.45 -5.19
N ALA A 122 8.69 10.48 -6.01
CA ALA A 122 10.00 10.44 -6.63
C ALA A 122 10.06 11.50 -7.73
N ALA A 123 11.12 12.31 -7.74
CA ALA A 123 11.32 13.27 -8.82
C ALA A 123 11.57 12.52 -10.14
N TRP A 124 10.88 12.93 -11.20
CA TRP A 124 11.16 12.43 -12.56
C TRP A 124 12.25 13.27 -13.19
N THR A 125 13.25 12.61 -13.78
CA THR A 125 14.32 13.30 -14.49
C THR A 125 13.79 13.94 -15.77
N PRO A 126 14.46 14.98 -16.31
CA PRO A 126 14.07 15.55 -17.60
C PRO A 126 14.00 14.51 -18.73
N HIS A 127 14.90 13.51 -18.70
CA HIS A 127 14.90 12.42 -19.67
C HIS A 127 13.66 11.53 -19.57
N GLN A 128 13.25 11.15 -18.34
CA GLN A 128 12.02 10.39 -18.12
C GLN A 128 10.78 11.18 -18.55
N ALA A 129 10.73 12.47 -18.23
CA ALA A 129 9.64 13.35 -18.63
C ALA A 129 9.53 13.46 -20.17
N GLU A 130 10.66 13.57 -20.87
CA GLU A 130 10.64 13.61 -22.34
C GLU A 130 10.23 12.26 -22.95
N GLY A 131 10.65 11.14 -22.37
CA GLY A 131 10.18 9.81 -22.80
C GLY A 131 8.65 9.68 -22.73
N LEU A 132 8.03 10.18 -21.65
CA LEU A 132 6.56 10.20 -21.54
C LEU A 132 5.92 11.11 -22.59
N ARG A 133 6.50 12.28 -22.87
CA ARG A 133 6.00 13.15 -23.96
C ARG A 133 6.12 12.50 -25.32
N GLN A 134 7.20 11.76 -25.59
CA GLN A 134 7.38 11.04 -26.85
C GLN A 134 6.32 9.94 -27.01
N LEU A 135 6.06 9.15 -25.97
CA LEU A 135 4.98 8.15 -25.98
C LEU A 135 3.62 8.79 -26.25
N ALA A 136 3.33 9.93 -25.59
CA ALA A 136 2.09 10.67 -25.80
C ALA A 136 1.94 11.20 -27.23
N ARG A 137 3.02 11.78 -27.80
CA ARG A 137 3.02 12.28 -29.19
C ARG A 137 2.90 11.18 -30.23
N ALA A 138 3.52 10.02 -29.97
CA ALA A 138 3.51 8.89 -30.90
C ALA A 138 2.18 8.13 -30.90
N GLY A 139 1.31 8.36 -29.92
CA GLY A 139 0.07 7.59 -29.76
C GLY A 139 0.31 6.12 -29.41
N THR A 140 1.49 5.80 -28.86
CA THR A 140 1.84 4.42 -28.50
C THR A 140 0.90 3.90 -27.42
N PRO A 141 0.24 2.74 -27.61
CA PRO A 141 -0.56 2.11 -26.57
C PRO A 141 0.26 1.94 -25.29
N THR A 142 -0.17 2.58 -24.21
CA THR A 142 0.56 2.64 -22.95
C THR A 142 -0.34 2.18 -21.82
N ALA A 143 0.19 1.30 -20.97
CA ALA A 143 -0.47 0.82 -19.76
C ALA A 143 0.24 1.33 -18.51
N TRP A 144 -0.53 1.75 -17.51
CA TRP A 144 -0.05 2.19 -16.21
C TRP A 144 -0.50 1.21 -15.12
N LEU A 145 0.45 0.63 -14.39
CA LEU A 145 0.19 -0.18 -13.20
C LEU A 145 0.30 0.67 -11.93
N LEU A 146 -0.81 0.83 -11.21
CA LEU A 146 -0.90 1.64 -10.00
C LEU A 146 -1.23 0.74 -8.80
N THR A 147 -0.29 0.68 -7.86
CA THR A 147 -0.35 -0.25 -6.72
C THR A 147 -0.66 0.42 -5.39
N SER A 148 -0.87 1.75 -5.37
CA SER A 148 -1.31 2.48 -4.18
C SER A 148 -1.96 3.82 -4.52
N ALA A 149 -2.87 4.30 -3.67
CA ALA A 149 -3.50 5.62 -3.81
C ALA A 149 -2.47 6.77 -3.76
N GLU A 150 -1.47 6.70 -2.87
CA GLU A 150 -0.39 7.70 -2.83
C GLU A 150 0.46 7.69 -4.11
N GLY A 151 0.61 6.54 -4.78
CA GLY A 151 1.24 6.44 -6.09
C GLY A 151 0.41 7.11 -7.18
N VAL A 152 -0.91 6.93 -7.16
CA VAL A 152 -1.85 7.64 -8.05
C VAL A 152 -1.70 9.15 -7.88
N ASP A 153 -1.69 9.66 -6.65
CA ASP A 153 -1.56 11.09 -6.37
C ASP A 153 -0.23 11.66 -6.86
N ALA A 154 0.86 10.92 -6.66
CA ALA A 154 2.19 11.28 -7.13
C ALA A 154 2.23 11.36 -8.67
N VAL A 155 1.76 10.31 -9.36
CA VAL A 155 1.71 10.24 -10.82
C VAL A 155 0.85 11.37 -11.40
N ARG A 156 -0.36 11.57 -10.85
CA ARG A 156 -1.25 12.69 -11.22
C ARG A 156 -0.53 14.03 -11.09
N GLY A 157 0.15 14.27 -9.98
CA GLY A 157 0.89 15.51 -9.74
C GLY A 157 1.97 15.78 -10.78
N HIS A 158 2.74 14.74 -11.14
CA HIS A 158 3.77 14.87 -12.17
C HIS A 158 3.17 15.08 -13.57
N LEU A 159 2.13 14.33 -13.93
CA LEU A 159 1.50 14.44 -15.25
C LEU A 159 0.75 15.76 -15.43
N ALA A 160 0.15 16.30 -14.37
CA ALA A 160 -0.41 17.65 -14.36
C ALA A 160 0.67 18.70 -14.69
N ALA A 161 1.83 18.61 -14.05
CA ALA A 161 2.95 19.52 -14.31
C ALA A 161 3.53 19.37 -15.74
N LEU A 162 3.37 18.20 -16.36
CA LEU A 162 3.82 17.93 -17.72
C LEU A 162 2.76 18.25 -18.80
N GLY A 163 1.51 18.57 -18.41
CA GLY A 163 0.40 18.74 -19.35
C GLY A 163 -0.03 17.43 -20.04
N LEU A 164 0.11 16.30 -19.35
CA LEU A 164 -0.12 14.95 -19.88
C LEU A 164 -1.32 14.23 -19.23
N LEU A 165 -2.21 14.97 -18.56
CA LEU A 165 -3.37 14.37 -17.88
C LEU A 165 -4.35 13.73 -18.85
N ASP A 166 -4.70 14.39 -19.95
CA ASP A 166 -5.63 13.84 -20.95
C ASP A 166 -5.08 12.53 -21.54
N TRP A 167 -3.81 12.54 -22.00
CA TRP A 167 -3.15 11.33 -22.49
C TRP A 167 -3.14 10.20 -21.46
N TRP A 168 -2.84 10.51 -20.19
CA TRP A 168 -2.84 9.50 -19.13
C TRP A 168 -4.23 8.93 -18.88
N ALA A 169 -5.26 9.77 -18.97
CA ALA A 169 -6.63 9.36 -18.78
C ALA A 169 -7.09 8.44 -19.94
N ASP A 170 -6.57 8.63 -21.15
CA ASP A 170 -6.80 7.80 -22.34
C ASP A 170 -5.97 6.50 -22.35
N CYS A 171 -4.91 6.42 -21.54
CA CYS A 171 -4.13 5.21 -21.38
C CYS A 171 -4.94 4.09 -20.68
N ARG A 172 -4.41 2.87 -20.77
CA ARG A 172 -4.88 1.76 -19.94
C ARG A 172 -4.40 1.93 -18.51
N LEU A 173 -5.30 1.77 -17.56
CA LEU A 173 -5.00 1.86 -16.14
C LEU A 173 -5.26 0.49 -15.50
N VAL A 174 -4.27 -0.01 -14.76
CA VAL A 174 -4.37 -1.27 -14.02
C VAL A 174 -4.16 -0.95 -12.54
N ALA A 175 -5.13 -1.30 -11.71
CA ALA A 175 -5.06 -1.14 -10.26
C ALA A 175 -5.01 -2.51 -9.57
N THR A 176 -4.13 -2.69 -8.59
CA THR A 176 -4.03 -3.96 -7.86
C THR A 176 -5.04 -4.12 -6.72
N HIS A 177 -5.98 -3.17 -6.60
CA HIS A 177 -7.01 -3.18 -5.57
C HIS A 177 -8.22 -2.33 -5.96
N PRO A 178 -9.47 -2.77 -5.67
CA PRO A 178 -10.68 -1.98 -5.97
C PRO A 178 -10.66 -0.57 -5.35
N ARG A 179 -10.05 -0.42 -4.18
CA ARG A 179 -9.88 0.90 -3.52
C ARG A 179 -8.96 1.84 -4.30
N ILE A 180 -7.91 1.31 -4.92
CA ILE A 180 -7.01 2.12 -5.76
C ILE A 180 -7.74 2.49 -7.04
N ALA A 181 -8.48 1.54 -7.64
CA ALA A 181 -9.31 1.80 -8.81
C ALA A 181 -10.33 2.92 -8.57
N ARG A 182 -11.07 2.87 -7.45
CA ARG A 182 -12.00 3.93 -7.05
C ARG A 182 -11.29 5.28 -6.89
N HIS A 183 -10.13 5.30 -6.22
CA HIS A 183 -9.34 6.52 -6.04
C HIS A 183 -8.89 7.10 -7.39
N LEU A 184 -8.46 6.24 -8.32
CA LEU A 184 -8.10 6.60 -9.69
C LEU A 184 -9.24 7.27 -10.44
N ILE A 185 -10.46 6.69 -10.38
CA ILE A 185 -11.66 7.26 -11.00
C ILE A 185 -11.93 8.66 -10.43
N THR A 186 -11.94 8.80 -9.10
CA THR A 186 -12.17 10.09 -8.43
C THR A 186 -11.12 11.12 -8.85
N VAL A 187 -9.83 10.75 -8.80
CA VAL A 187 -8.71 11.61 -9.16
C VAL A 187 -8.80 12.10 -10.60
N ILE A 188 -9.14 11.22 -11.54
CA ILE A 188 -9.24 11.59 -12.96
C ILE A 188 -10.45 12.50 -13.18
N ALA A 189 -11.60 12.18 -12.58
CA ALA A 189 -12.81 13.00 -12.70
C ALA A 189 -12.60 14.41 -12.12
N GLU A 190 -11.89 14.53 -11.00
CA GLU A 190 -11.55 15.83 -10.40
C GLU A 190 -10.54 16.62 -11.25
N ALA A 191 -9.58 15.93 -11.86
CA ALA A 191 -8.53 16.56 -12.66
C ALA A 191 -9.02 16.96 -14.06
N LEU A 192 -9.98 16.24 -14.63
CA LEU A 192 -10.51 16.41 -15.99
C LEU A 192 -12.05 16.40 -15.98
N PRO A 193 -12.71 17.41 -15.39
CA PRO A 193 -14.16 17.43 -15.21
C PRO A 193 -14.96 17.50 -16.51
N ALA A 194 -14.35 17.93 -17.61
CA ALA A 194 -14.98 17.99 -18.93
C ALA A 194 -14.98 16.64 -19.65
N ARG A 195 -14.30 15.61 -19.12
CA ARG A 195 -14.24 14.29 -19.74
C ARG A 195 -15.55 13.54 -19.49
N GLY A 196 -16.21 13.12 -20.56
CA GLY A 196 -17.48 12.39 -20.50
C GLY A 196 -17.32 10.88 -20.28
N ASP A 197 -16.23 10.30 -20.79
CA ASP A 197 -16.01 8.85 -20.77
C ASP A 197 -15.21 8.40 -19.54
N PRO A 198 -15.57 7.26 -18.93
CA PRO A 198 -14.79 6.69 -17.85
C PRO A 198 -13.42 6.20 -18.35
N PRO A 199 -12.36 6.26 -17.53
CA PRO A 199 -11.05 5.75 -17.92
C PRO A 199 -11.10 4.23 -18.15
N MET A 200 -10.30 3.73 -19.10
CA MET A 200 -10.10 2.30 -19.30
C MET A 200 -9.32 1.73 -18.11
N LEU A 201 -10.05 1.17 -17.14
CA LEU A 201 -9.51 0.75 -15.85
C LEU A 201 -9.85 -0.70 -15.53
N GLN A 202 -8.82 -1.50 -15.30
CA GLN A 202 -8.95 -2.89 -14.83
C GLN A 202 -8.41 -3.04 -13.41
N THR A 203 -9.05 -3.90 -12.63
CA THR A 203 -8.54 -4.30 -11.31
C THR A 203 -8.03 -5.74 -11.36
N CYS A 204 -6.87 -5.99 -10.75
CA CYS A 204 -6.30 -7.33 -10.61
C CYS A 204 -5.85 -7.58 -9.16
N ALA A 205 -5.61 -8.85 -8.82
CA ALA A 205 -4.94 -9.18 -7.56
C ALA A 205 -3.45 -8.78 -7.62
N PRO A 206 -2.80 -8.48 -6.48
CA PRO A 206 -1.39 -8.09 -6.44
C PRO A 206 -0.44 -9.29 -6.55
N ARG A 207 -0.68 -10.18 -7.53
CA ARG A 207 0.17 -11.34 -7.85
C ARG A 207 0.72 -11.15 -9.26
N ASP A 208 1.94 -11.61 -9.50
CA ASP A 208 2.64 -11.35 -10.77
C ASP A 208 1.86 -11.88 -11.98
N GLU A 209 1.28 -13.09 -11.87
CA GLU A 209 0.45 -13.69 -12.92
C GLU A 209 -0.83 -12.88 -13.21
N ASP A 210 -1.52 -12.42 -12.17
CA ASP A 210 -2.74 -11.61 -12.31
C ASP A 210 -2.44 -10.21 -12.89
N ILE A 211 -1.30 -9.63 -12.52
CA ILE A 211 -0.83 -8.35 -13.05
C ILE A 211 -0.47 -8.49 -14.53
N LEU A 212 0.29 -9.53 -14.89
CA LEU A 212 0.66 -9.79 -16.27
C LEU A 212 -0.57 -10.04 -17.14
N ALA A 213 -1.48 -10.91 -16.70
CA ALA A 213 -2.74 -11.16 -17.38
C ALA A 213 -3.57 -9.87 -17.53
N ALA A 214 -3.58 -8.98 -16.53
CA ALA A 214 -4.28 -7.70 -16.63
C ALA A 214 -3.66 -6.72 -17.63
N ILE A 215 -2.34 -6.75 -17.80
CA ILE A 215 -1.64 -5.95 -18.82
C ILE A 215 -1.91 -6.53 -20.22
N GLU A 216 -1.88 -7.86 -20.35
CA GLU A 216 -2.00 -8.59 -21.63
C GLU A 216 -3.43 -8.75 -22.14
N SER A 217 -4.42 -8.92 -21.26
CA SER A 217 -5.84 -9.24 -21.58
C SER A 217 -6.57 -8.18 -22.41
N VAL A 218 -5.89 -7.08 -22.73
CA VAL A 218 -6.47 -5.96 -23.44
C VAL A 218 -5.54 -5.51 -24.58
N SER A 219 -4.45 -6.26 -24.87
CA SER A 219 -3.54 -6.04 -26.02
C SER A 219 -4.16 -6.42 -27.36
#